data_AF-A0A4V1SYE3-F1
#
_entry.id   AF-A0A4V1SYE3-F1
#
_cell.length_a   1.000
_cell.length_b   1.000
_cell.length_c   1.000
_cell.angle_alpha   90.00
_cell.angle_beta   90.00
_cell.angle_gamma   90.00
#
_symmetry.space_group_name_H-M   'P 1'
#
loop_
_entity.id
_entity.type
_entity.pdbx_description
1 polymer ?
#
loop_
_entity_poly.entity_id
_entity_poly.type
_entity_poly.pdbx_seq_one_letter_code
_entity_poly.pdbx_strand_id
1 'polypeptide(L)'
;KLNKINKRYAEIQERMINSDGSFPATGRSLVYRGAAFQHLANMALLNQLPASLKPAQVRGALMAVIKKTMDARGTFNAGGWLNIGLAGHQPGIADVYNTTGSLYICTNIFLPLVKSGGATIHRRSKLNRCIKTNC
;
A
#
# COMPACT_ATOMS: atom_id res chain seq x y z
N LYS A 1 12.51 20.76 -11.82
CA LYS A 1 12.29 19.66 -12.80
C LYS A 1 11.89 18.34 -12.11
N LEU A 2 12.72 17.79 -11.22
CA LEU A 2 12.46 16.50 -10.55
C LEU A 2 11.15 16.44 -9.75
N ASN A 3 10.83 17.49 -8.98
CA ASN A 3 9.57 17.56 -8.21
C ASN A 3 8.31 17.35 -9.10
N LYS A 4 8.29 17.95 -10.31
CA LYS A 4 7.20 17.78 -11.28
C LYS A 4 7.08 16.33 -11.75
N ILE A 5 8.21 15.67 -12.00
CA ILE A 5 8.27 14.26 -12.40
C ILE A 5 7.75 13.36 -11.27
N ASN A 6 8.24 13.56 -10.05
CA ASN A 6 7.85 12.76 -8.88
C ASN A 6 6.35 12.87 -8.58
N LYS A 7 5.80 14.08 -8.62
CA LYS A 7 4.36 14.32 -8.43
C LYS A 7 3.54 13.67 -9.52
N ARG A 8 3.93 13.82 -10.78
CA ARG A 8 3.25 13.17 -11.91
C ARG A 8 3.30 11.65 -11.82
N TYR A 9 4.44 11.09 -11.42
CA TYR A 9 4.59 9.65 -11.27
C TYR A 9 3.74 9.09 -10.12
N ALA A 10 3.53 9.86 -9.05
CA ALA A 10 2.60 9.50 -7.98
C ALA A 10 1.14 9.47 -8.47
N GLU A 11 0.71 10.44 -9.28
CA GLU A 11 -0.62 10.42 -9.91
C GLU A 11 -0.82 9.20 -10.80
N ILE A 12 0.19 8.85 -11.60
CA ILE A 12 0.10 7.70 -12.49
C ILE A 12 0.00 6.40 -11.69
N GLN A 13 0.83 6.23 -10.65
CA GLN A 13 0.74 5.06 -9.76
C GLN A 13 -0.62 4.94 -9.07
N GLU A 14 -1.18 6.04 -8.58
CA GLU A 14 -2.47 6.01 -7.91
C GLU A 14 -3.59 5.62 -8.88
N ARG A 15 -3.56 6.15 -10.12
CA ARG A 15 -4.53 5.83 -11.17
C ARG A 15 -4.40 4.42 -11.75
N MET A 16 -3.27 3.73 -11.53
CA MET A 16 -3.12 2.32 -11.89
C MET A 16 -3.86 1.39 -10.92
N ILE A 17 -4.19 1.87 -9.72
CA ILE A 17 -4.86 1.08 -8.70
C ILE A 17 -6.37 1.20 -8.90
N ASN A 18 -7.02 0.09 -9.21
CA ASN A 18 -8.47 0.01 -9.23
C ASN A 18 -9.05 0.07 -7.82
N SER A 19 -10.36 0.33 -7.72
CA SER A 19 -11.08 0.41 -6.44
C SER A 19 -11.00 -0.87 -5.60
N ASP A 20 -10.83 -2.03 -6.24
CA ASP A 20 -10.67 -3.34 -5.59
C ASP A 20 -9.20 -3.66 -5.23
N GLY A 21 -8.26 -2.76 -5.52
CA GLY A 21 -6.82 -2.94 -5.31
C GLY A 21 -6.12 -3.72 -6.42
N SER A 22 -6.81 -4.10 -7.51
CA SER A 22 -6.16 -4.67 -8.69
C SER A 22 -5.36 -3.59 -9.44
N PHE A 23 -4.29 -4.02 -10.10
CA PHE A 23 -3.44 -3.13 -10.88
C PHE A 23 -2.77 -3.93 -12.02
N PRO A 24 -2.29 -3.26 -13.08
CA PRO A 24 -1.58 -3.93 -14.16
C PRO A 24 -0.34 -4.67 -13.66
N ALA A 25 -0.34 -5.99 -13.81
CA ALA A 25 0.73 -6.87 -13.35
C ALA A 25 1.95 -6.79 -14.29
N THR A 26 2.71 -5.70 -14.19
CA THR A 26 3.83 -5.41 -15.10
C THR A 26 5.14 -5.16 -14.36
N GLY A 27 6.25 -5.55 -15.01
CA GLY A 27 7.60 -5.31 -14.52
C GLY A 27 8.13 -6.37 -13.56
N ARG A 28 9.45 -6.35 -13.34
CA ARG A 28 10.16 -7.33 -12.49
C ARG A 28 9.86 -7.19 -10.99
N SER A 29 9.28 -6.06 -10.58
CA SER A 29 8.92 -5.82 -9.18
C SER A 29 7.63 -6.51 -8.75
N LEU A 30 6.97 -7.24 -9.65
CA LEU A 30 5.67 -7.86 -9.42
C LEU A 30 5.69 -8.91 -8.30
N VAL A 31 6.78 -9.66 -8.20
CA VAL A 31 7.02 -10.64 -7.12
C VAL A 31 7.06 -10.01 -5.73
N TYR A 32 7.33 -8.71 -5.66
CA TYR A 32 7.28 -7.93 -4.42
C TYR A 32 5.88 -7.34 -4.16
N ARG A 33 4.86 -7.80 -4.89
CA ARG A 33 3.44 -7.50 -4.67
C ARG A 33 3.16 -6.00 -4.71
N GLY A 34 2.82 -5.40 -3.58
CA GLY A 34 2.58 -3.96 -3.44
C GLY A 34 3.83 -3.08 -3.57
N ALA A 35 5.06 -3.62 -3.57
CA ALA A 35 6.27 -2.78 -3.66
C ALA A 35 6.37 -1.97 -4.95
N ALA A 36 5.64 -2.34 -6.01
CA ALA A 36 5.50 -1.54 -7.22
C ALA A 36 5.06 -0.08 -6.93
N PHE A 37 4.34 0.13 -5.82
CA PHE A 37 3.84 1.42 -5.39
C PHE A 37 4.70 2.11 -4.32
N GLN A 38 5.97 1.71 -4.15
CA GLN A 38 6.84 2.30 -3.11
C GLN A 38 6.99 3.82 -3.26
N HIS A 39 6.97 4.34 -4.49
CA HIS A 39 7.12 5.78 -4.73
C HIS A 39 5.88 6.54 -4.28
N LEU A 40 4.68 6.05 -4.60
CA LEU A 40 3.43 6.63 -4.09
C LEU A 40 3.39 6.59 -2.56
N ALA A 41 3.81 5.47 -1.96
CA ALA A 41 3.90 5.32 -0.51
C ALA A 41 4.89 6.30 0.14
N ASN A 42 6.08 6.47 -0.45
CA ASN A 42 7.09 7.41 0.02
C ASN A 42 6.63 8.87 -0.10
N MET A 43 6.00 9.23 -1.23
CA MET A 43 5.44 10.57 -1.43
C MET A 43 4.33 10.89 -0.41
N ALA A 44 3.52 9.90 -0.05
CA ALA A 44 2.51 10.01 1.02
C ALA A 44 3.16 10.17 2.40
N LEU A 45 4.20 9.39 2.73
CA LEU A 45 4.92 9.49 4.00
C LEU A 45 5.54 10.87 4.23
N LEU A 46 6.20 11.39 3.19
CA LEU A 46 6.91 12.67 3.21
C LEU A 46 5.97 13.88 3.08
N ASN A 47 4.66 13.68 2.99
CA ASN A 47 3.68 14.73 2.73
C ASN A 47 3.98 15.54 1.45
N GLN A 48 4.54 14.88 0.41
CA GLN A 48 4.93 15.52 -0.86
C GLN A 48 3.94 15.24 -2.00
N LEU A 49 2.77 14.68 -1.70
CA LEU A 49 1.72 14.39 -2.67
C LEU A 49 1.30 15.65 -3.45
N PRO A 50 0.94 15.52 -4.73
CA PRO A 50 0.32 16.61 -5.49
C PRO A 50 -1.05 16.95 -4.90
N ALA A 51 -1.51 18.18 -5.12
CA ALA A 51 -2.80 18.66 -4.62
C ALA A 51 -4.01 17.86 -5.17
N SER A 52 -3.84 17.19 -6.31
CA SER A 52 -4.81 16.28 -6.92
C SER A 52 -5.05 15.01 -6.11
N LEU A 53 -4.11 14.59 -5.25
CA LEU A 53 -4.19 13.36 -4.48
C LEU A 53 -4.39 13.65 -2.99
N LYS A 54 -5.51 13.18 -2.45
CA LYS A 54 -5.78 13.26 -1.01
C LYS A 54 -5.03 12.14 -0.27
N PRO A 55 -4.35 12.41 0.86
CA PRO A 55 -3.66 11.36 1.62
C PRO A 55 -4.57 10.19 2.03
N ALA A 56 -5.84 10.46 2.35
CA ALA A 56 -6.81 9.42 2.69
C ALA A 56 -7.13 8.49 1.51
N GLN A 57 -7.24 9.04 0.29
CA GLN A 57 -7.47 8.27 -0.93
C GLN A 57 -6.28 7.36 -1.22
N VAL A 58 -5.06 7.89 -1.12
CA VAL A 58 -3.83 7.10 -1.31
C VAL A 58 -3.74 5.97 -0.28
N ARG A 59 -4.04 6.23 1.00
CA ARG A 59 -4.07 5.16 2.03
C ARG A 59 -5.09 4.07 1.69
N GLY A 60 -6.28 4.45 1.23
CA GLY A 60 -7.31 3.50 0.81
C GLY A 60 -6.84 2.63 -0.37
N ALA A 61 -6.27 3.25 -1.40
CA ALA A 61 -5.74 2.56 -2.57
C ALA A 61 -4.62 1.57 -2.19
N LEU A 62 -3.63 2.01 -1.40
CA LEU A 62 -2.53 1.14 -0.97
C LEU A 62 -3.02 0.00 -0.06
N MET A 63 -4.00 0.26 0.81
CA MET A 63 -4.62 -0.79 1.64
C MET A 63 -5.36 -1.82 0.79
N ALA A 64 -6.07 -1.40 -0.26
CA ALA A 64 -6.73 -2.31 -1.17
C ALA A 64 -5.71 -3.22 -1.90
N VAL A 65 -4.59 -2.66 -2.36
CA VAL A 65 -3.49 -3.43 -2.97
C VAL A 65 -2.91 -4.47 -2.00
N ILE A 66 -2.59 -4.05 -0.77
CA ILE A 66 -2.11 -4.95 0.28
C ILE A 66 -3.09 -6.10 0.47
N LYS A 67 -4.36 -5.78 0.72
CA LYS A 67 -5.41 -6.77 0.96
C LYS A 67 -5.53 -7.75 -0.19
N LYS A 68 -5.61 -7.25 -1.43
CA LYS A 68 -5.74 -8.08 -2.64
C LYS A 68 -4.55 -9.03 -2.83
N THR A 69 -3.35 -8.56 -2.56
CA THR A 69 -2.11 -9.33 -2.80
C THR A 69 -1.72 -10.24 -1.64
N MET A 70 -2.14 -9.95 -0.41
CA MET A 70 -1.79 -10.74 0.78
C MET A 70 -2.87 -11.75 1.18
N ASP A 71 -4.16 -11.45 0.98
CA ASP A 71 -5.26 -12.34 1.38
C ASP A 71 -5.46 -13.51 0.39
N ALA A 72 -4.78 -13.49 -0.76
CA ALA A 72 -4.90 -14.55 -1.76
C ALA A 72 -4.41 -15.90 -1.20
N ARG A 73 -5.17 -16.97 -1.45
CA ARG A 73 -4.84 -18.32 -0.99
C ARG A 73 -3.46 -18.76 -1.51
N GLY A 74 -2.66 -19.34 -0.61
CA GLY A 74 -1.31 -19.79 -0.94
C GLY A 74 -0.26 -18.67 -0.95
N THR A 75 -0.61 -17.45 -0.54
CA THR A 75 0.36 -16.35 -0.35
C THR A 75 1.36 -16.67 0.75
N PHE A 76 0.91 -17.33 1.82
CA PHE A 76 1.77 -17.81 2.88
C PHE A 76 1.93 -19.33 2.79
N ASN A 77 3.13 -19.82 3.06
CA ASN A 77 3.40 -21.24 3.21
C ASN A 77 3.00 -21.74 4.61
N ALA A 78 3.13 -23.04 4.86
CA ALA A 78 2.80 -23.65 6.15
C ALA A 78 3.63 -23.09 7.33
N GLY A 79 4.82 -22.54 7.06
CA GLY A 79 5.67 -21.87 8.05
C GLY A 79 5.38 -20.38 8.24
N GLY A 80 4.34 -19.83 7.61
CA GLY A 80 3.97 -18.42 7.69
C GLY A 80 4.82 -17.47 6.86
N TRP A 81 5.67 -17.98 5.96
CA TRP A 81 6.49 -17.16 5.06
C TRP A 81 5.79 -16.88 3.74
N LEU A 82 6.11 -15.74 3.13
CA LEU A 82 5.61 -15.41 1.79
C LEU A 82 6.12 -16.43 0.75
N ASN A 83 5.19 -16.94 -0.04
CA ASN A 83 5.50 -17.66 -1.26
C ASN A 83 5.81 -16.67 -2.39
N ILE A 84 6.70 -17.09 -3.28
CA ILE A 84 7.03 -16.34 -4.50
C ILE A 84 5.77 -16.21 -5.35
N GLY A 85 5.40 -14.98 -5.71
CA GLY A 85 4.23 -14.67 -6.51
C GLY A 85 3.67 -13.28 -6.25
N LEU A 86 2.72 -12.86 -7.10
CA LEU A 86 1.98 -11.61 -6.91
C LEU A 86 0.83 -11.78 -5.90
N ALA A 87 0.08 -12.86 -6.08
CA ALA A 87 -1.07 -13.26 -5.27
C ALA A 87 -1.12 -14.80 -5.29
N GLY A 88 -0.87 -15.45 -4.16
CA GLY A 88 -0.64 -16.89 -4.10
C GLY A 88 0.81 -17.30 -4.40
N HIS A 89 0.97 -18.52 -4.93
CA HIS A 89 2.26 -19.14 -5.29
C HIS A 89 2.39 -19.22 -6.82
N GLN A 90 3.26 -18.38 -7.38
CA GLN A 90 3.47 -18.19 -8.82
C GLN A 90 4.99 -18.07 -9.09
N PRO A 91 5.75 -19.18 -9.02
CA PRO A 91 7.21 -19.13 -9.17
C PRO A 91 7.67 -18.67 -10.56
N GLY A 92 6.85 -18.85 -11.60
CA GLY A 92 7.20 -18.49 -12.99
C GLY A 92 7.34 -16.99 -13.27
N ILE A 93 6.91 -16.11 -12.36
CA ILE A 93 7.12 -14.66 -12.49
C ILE A 93 8.40 -14.17 -11.80
N ALA A 94 9.15 -15.08 -11.17
CA ALA A 94 10.37 -14.77 -10.46
C ALA A 94 11.58 -14.70 -11.38
N ASP A 95 12.51 -13.83 -11.00
CA ASP A 95 13.83 -13.74 -11.59
C ASP A 95 14.84 -14.54 -10.74
N VAL A 96 16.02 -14.82 -11.29
CA VAL A 96 17.04 -15.71 -10.70
C VAL A 96 17.54 -15.26 -9.31
N TYR A 97 17.36 -13.98 -8.98
CA TYR A 97 17.78 -13.38 -7.73
C TYR A 97 16.66 -13.30 -6.68
N ASN A 98 15.45 -13.76 -7.01
CA ASN A 98 14.35 -13.73 -6.06
C ASN A 98 14.48 -14.85 -5.03
N THR A 99 14.35 -14.46 -3.76
CA THR A 99 14.39 -15.37 -2.61
C THR A 99 13.21 -15.04 -1.70
N THR A 100 12.84 -15.96 -0.83
CA THR A 100 11.79 -15.72 0.18
C THR A 100 12.06 -14.45 1.00
N GLY A 101 13.33 -14.15 1.28
CA GLY A 101 13.71 -12.92 2.00
C GLY A 101 13.47 -11.65 1.20
N SER A 102 13.76 -11.64 -0.10
CA SER A 102 13.58 -10.44 -0.93
C SER A 102 12.11 -10.07 -1.14
N LEU A 103 11.18 -11.02 -0.99
CA LEU A 103 9.73 -10.75 -1.07
C LEU A 103 9.26 -9.69 -0.07
N TYR A 104 9.93 -9.57 1.09
CA TYR A 104 9.56 -8.64 2.14
C TYR A 104 9.84 -7.16 1.81
N ILE A 105 10.45 -6.84 0.67
CA ILE A 105 10.45 -5.48 0.10
C ILE A 105 9.01 -4.98 -0.13
N CYS A 106 8.04 -5.89 -0.24
CA CYS A 106 6.62 -5.54 -0.22
C CYS A 106 6.23 -4.67 0.98
N THR A 107 6.96 -4.74 2.09
CA THR A 107 6.63 -4.03 3.33
C THR A 107 6.76 -2.52 3.24
N ASN A 108 7.51 -1.99 2.27
CA ASN A 108 7.66 -0.55 2.06
C ASN A 108 6.33 0.18 1.81
N ILE A 109 5.31 -0.52 1.32
CA ILE A 109 3.96 0.05 1.09
C ILE A 109 3.16 0.27 2.39
N PHE A 110 3.54 -0.36 3.52
CA PHE A 110 2.86 -0.15 4.82
C PHE A 110 3.22 1.17 5.47
N LEU A 111 4.35 1.76 5.10
CA LEU A 111 4.92 2.96 5.71
C LEU A 111 3.94 4.16 5.79
N PRO A 112 3.17 4.51 4.74
CA PRO A 112 2.16 5.58 4.81
C PRO A 112 0.90 5.21 5.60
N LEU A 113 0.66 3.92 5.91
CA LEU A 113 -0.51 3.49 6.68
C LEU A 113 -0.29 3.70 8.19
N VAL A 114 0.94 3.53 8.67
CA VAL A 114 1.31 3.73 10.08
C VAL A 114 1.21 5.21 10.48
N LYS A 115 1.42 6.13 9.53
CA LYS A 115 1.21 7.57 9.75
C LYS A 115 -0.27 7.94 9.66
N SER A 116 -1.07 7.46 10.61
CA SER A 116 -2.45 7.87 10.83
C SER A 116 -2.50 9.25 11.51
N GLY A 117 -2.22 10.28 10.72
CA GLY A 117 -2.71 11.64 10.98
C GLY A 117 -1.83 12.53 11.88
N GLY A 118 -1.31 13.59 11.26
CA GLY A 118 -1.40 14.91 11.86
C GLY A 118 -2.85 15.40 11.84
N ALA A 119 -3.76 14.63 12.43
CA ALA A 119 -4.99 15.22 12.92
C ALA A 119 -4.56 16.08 14.09
N THR A 120 -4.62 17.41 13.94
CA THR A 120 -4.55 18.31 15.08
C THR A 120 -5.50 17.74 16.12
N ILE A 121 -4.96 17.30 17.27
CA ILE A 121 -5.73 16.93 18.45
C ILE A 121 -6.34 18.25 18.95
N HIS A 122 -7.37 18.73 18.27
CA HIS A 122 -8.16 19.86 18.69
C HIS A 122 -9.51 19.33 19.16
N ARG A 123 -9.59 19.23 20.50
CA ARG A 123 -10.75 18.96 21.34
C ARG A 123 -11.26 17.51 21.38
N ARG A 124 -10.60 16.74 22.27
CA ARG A 124 -11.32 15.92 23.26
C ARG A 124 -12.32 16.82 24.02
N SER A 125 -13.55 16.95 23.54
CA SER A 125 -14.66 17.42 24.40
C SER A 125 -16.07 17.00 23.97
N LYS A 126 -16.24 16.23 22.88
CA LYS A 126 -17.57 15.76 22.45
C LYS A 126 -17.76 14.24 22.40
N LEU A 127 -16.81 13.45 22.87
CA LEU A 127 -16.95 11.98 22.98
C LEU A 127 -17.38 11.48 24.37
N ASN A 128 -17.87 12.36 25.24
CA ASN A 128 -18.46 12.00 26.54
C ASN A 128 -19.99 12.17 26.59
N ARG A 129 -20.68 12.30 25.45
CA ARG A 129 -22.14 12.54 25.42
C ARG A 129 -22.99 11.39 24.85
N CYS A 130 -22.40 10.34 24.26
CA CYS A 130 -23.18 9.24 23.66
C CYS A 130 -23.11 7.89 24.41
N ILE A 131 -22.54 7.83 25.62
CA ILE A 131 -22.47 6.58 26.43
C ILE A 131 -23.40 6.63 27.66
N LYS A 132 -24.30 7.62 27.77
CA LYS A 132 -25.19 7.78 28.94
C LYS A 132 -26.71 7.80 28.68
N THR A 133 -27.18 7.40 27.50
CA THR A 133 -28.63 7.29 27.28
C THR A 133 -28.97 6.13 26.33
N ASN A 134 -29.47 5.05 26.94
CA ASN A 134 -30.41 4.05 26.40
C ASN A 134 -30.01 3.19 25.19
N CYS A 135 -29.38 2.05 25.46
CA CYS A 135 -29.84 0.69 25.12
C CYS A 135 -28.79 -0.32 25.62
#